data_AF-A0A0S7EY39-F1
#
_entry.id   AF-A0A0S7EY39-F1
#
_cell.length_a   1.000
_cell.length_b   1.000
_cell.length_c   1.000
_cell.angle_alpha   90.00
_cell.angle_beta   90.00
_cell.angle_gamma   90.00
#
_symmetry.space_group_name_H-M   'P 1'
#
loop_
_entity.id
_entity.type
_entity.pdbx_description
1 polymer ?
#
loop_
_entity_poly.entity_id
_entity_poly.type
_entity_poly.pdbx_seq_one_letter_code
_entity_poly.pdbx_strand_id
1 'polypeptide(L)'
;MFGLSNSAVQRLYKTWERIPSKTKRIYCAYERLMDPSRNHRAYRLAVAKLSPPYIPFMPLLLKDMTFIHEGNPNYVDKLVNFEKMRMLAKTVKIVRGCRSQPYVPSSPQRGLADRMFLDGPATRLSTYSDHAFPLRSPSNIRHYIQNLKVIDNQRKLTQLSRTIEC
;
A
#
# COMPACT_ATOMS: atom_id res chain seq x y z
N MET A 1 -1.03 4.71 1.02
CA MET A 1 -0.96 6.03 0.35
C MET A 1 -2.25 6.34 -0.39
N PHE A 2 -2.64 5.59 -1.42
CA PHE A 2 -3.83 5.90 -2.25
C PHE A 2 -5.13 6.13 -1.46
N GLY A 3 -5.36 5.42 -0.35
CA GLY A 3 -6.51 5.68 0.52
C GLY A 3 -6.47 7.05 1.21
N LEU A 4 -5.28 7.54 1.59
CA LEU A 4 -5.10 8.88 2.17
C LEU A 4 -5.17 9.97 1.09
N SER A 5 -4.77 9.64 -0.14
CA SER A 5 -4.91 10.51 -1.32
C SER A 5 -6.34 10.55 -1.88
N ASN A 6 -7.30 9.81 -1.29
CA ASN A 6 -8.69 9.85 -1.70
C ASN A 6 -9.26 11.25 -1.43
N SER A 7 -10.09 11.77 -2.35
CA SER A 7 -10.66 13.12 -2.23
C SER A 7 -11.50 13.32 -0.96
N ALA A 8 -12.16 12.27 -0.46
CA ALA A 8 -12.90 12.31 0.80
C ALA A 8 -11.99 12.46 2.03
N VAL A 9 -10.72 12.07 1.93
CA VAL A 9 -9.73 12.20 3.01
C VAL A 9 -8.90 13.48 2.83
N GLN A 10 -8.43 13.77 1.61
CA GLN A 10 -7.60 14.95 1.34
C GLN A 10 -8.31 16.28 1.64
N ARG A 11 -9.64 16.33 1.50
CA ARG A 11 -10.40 17.56 1.76
C ARG A 11 -10.48 17.97 3.24
N LEU A 12 -10.10 17.10 4.17
CA LEU A 12 -10.19 17.34 5.61
C LEU A 12 -9.05 18.26 6.09
N TYR A 13 -9.07 19.53 5.66
CA TYR A 13 -7.96 20.46 5.86
C TYR A 13 -7.62 20.66 7.34
N LYS A 14 -8.64 20.71 8.23
CA LYS A 14 -8.42 20.94 9.66
C LYS A 14 -7.69 19.75 10.28
N THR A 15 -8.02 18.54 9.82
CA THR A 15 -7.32 17.32 10.19
C THR A 15 -5.88 17.33 9.69
N TRP A 16 -5.65 17.66 8.41
CA TRP A 16 -4.30 17.71 7.84
C TRP A 16 -3.44 18.79 8.50
N GLU A 17 -3.99 19.94 8.87
CA GLU A 17 -3.26 21.03 9.54
C GLU A 17 -2.62 20.55 10.84
N ARG A 18 -3.36 19.77 11.64
CA ARG A 18 -2.92 19.26 12.95
C ARG A 18 -1.88 18.13 12.88
N ILE A 19 -1.61 17.56 11.70
CA ILE A 19 -0.61 16.49 11.57
C ILE A 19 0.80 17.06 11.72
N PRO A 20 1.68 16.45 12.55
CA PRO A 20 3.07 16.89 12.70
C PRO A 20 3.83 16.94 11.38
N SER A 21 4.67 17.96 11.21
CA SER A 21 5.45 18.19 9.98
C SER A 21 6.34 17.00 9.58
N LYS A 22 6.90 16.28 10.57
CA LYS A 22 7.68 15.05 10.34
C LYS A 22 6.84 13.99 9.62
N THR A 23 5.61 13.78 10.05
CA THR A 23 4.68 12.79 9.46
C THR A 23 4.23 13.24 8.07
N LYS A 24 3.92 14.54 7.88
CA LYS A 24 3.64 15.11 6.54
C LYS A 24 4.78 14.84 5.56
N ARG A 25 6.03 15.04 5.97
CA ARG A 25 7.20 14.79 5.12
C ARG A 25 7.33 13.32 4.70
N ILE A 26 7.05 12.39 5.62
CA ILE A 26 7.03 10.94 5.32
C ILE A 26 5.93 10.63 4.29
N TYR A 27 4.73 11.19 4.49
CA TYR A 27 3.62 11.04 3.54
C TYR A 27 4.01 11.53 2.15
N CYS A 28 4.55 12.76 2.02
CA CYS A 28 4.98 13.31 0.74
C CYS A 28 6.07 12.46 0.05
N ALA A 29 6.97 11.83 0.82
CA ALA A 29 7.97 10.93 0.27
C ALA A 29 7.32 9.68 -0.36
N TYR A 30 6.30 9.12 0.28
CA TYR A 30 5.51 8.02 -0.31
C TYR A 30 4.72 8.47 -1.53
N GLU A 31 4.21 9.71 -1.56
CA GLU A 31 3.53 10.24 -2.75
C GLU A 31 4.45 10.28 -3.96
N ARG A 32 5.65 10.81 -3.79
CA ARG A 32 6.67 10.88 -4.85
C ARG A 32 7.12 9.50 -5.34
N LEU A 33 7.11 8.49 -4.46
CA LEU A 33 7.45 7.12 -4.86
C LEU A 33 6.46 6.57 -5.90
N MET A 34 5.18 6.97 -5.80
CA MET A 34 4.11 6.49 -6.68
C MET A 34 3.83 7.41 -7.88
N ASP A 35 4.67 8.42 -8.12
CA ASP A 35 4.55 9.36 -9.24
C ASP A 35 4.45 8.61 -10.60
N PRO A 36 3.40 8.86 -11.40
CA PRO A 36 3.20 8.19 -12.69
C PRO A 36 4.19 8.64 -13.78
N SER A 37 4.91 9.73 -13.57
CA SER A 37 5.85 10.33 -14.53
C SER A 37 6.87 9.33 -15.06
N ARG A 38 7.14 9.40 -16.36
CA ARG A 38 8.08 8.52 -17.07
C ARG A 38 7.79 7.03 -16.81
N ASN A 39 6.51 6.66 -16.83
CA ASN A 39 6.00 5.31 -16.58
C ASN A 39 6.40 4.75 -15.20
N HIS A 40 6.07 5.50 -14.14
CA HIS A 40 6.37 5.15 -12.75
C HIS A 40 7.87 4.91 -12.48
N ARG A 41 8.74 5.77 -13.04
CA ARG A 41 10.19 5.61 -12.94
C ARG A 41 10.69 5.52 -11.50
N ALA A 42 10.17 6.35 -10.59
CA ALA A 42 10.57 6.36 -9.18
C ALA A 42 10.34 5.00 -8.51
N TYR A 43 9.12 4.48 -8.63
CA TYR A 43 8.76 3.14 -8.15
C TYR A 43 9.62 2.04 -8.79
N ARG A 44 9.79 2.05 -10.12
CA ARG A 44 10.57 1.02 -10.83
C ARG A 44 12.03 0.99 -10.38
N LEU A 45 12.65 2.15 -10.19
CA LEU A 45 14.03 2.26 -9.69
C LEU A 45 14.16 1.78 -8.24
N ALA A 46 13.16 2.03 -7.40
CA ALA A 46 13.15 1.54 -6.02
C ALA A 46 13.06 0.00 -5.98
N VAL A 47 12.13 -0.58 -6.75
CA VAL A 47 11.94 -2.05 -6.79
C VAL A 47 13.12 -2.77 -7.44
N ALA A 48 13.78 -2.17 -8.42
CA ALA A 48 14.99 -2.75 -9.03
C ALA A 48 16.13 -2.98 -8.02
N LYS A 49 16.12 -2.30 -6.87
CA LYS A 49 17.11 -2.45 -5.80
C LYS A 49 16.70 -3.46 -4.73
N LEU A 50 15.49 -4.01 -4.78
CA LEU A 50 14.98 -4.94 -3.78
C LEU A 50 15.42 -6.38 -4.10
N SER A 51 15.79 -7.13 -3.06
CA SER A 51 15.89 -8.58 -3.12
C SER A 51 14.55 -9.23 -2.78
N PRO A 52 14.21 -10.38 -3.36
CA PRO A 52 13.10 -11.21 -2.87
C PRO A 52 13.29 -11.58 -1.38
N PRO A 53 12.21 -11.85 -0.64
CA PRO A 53 10.80 -11.78 -1.05
C PRO A 53 10.22 -10.37 -0.91
N TYR A 54 9.43 -9.94 -1.90
CA TYR A 54 8.63 -8.73 -1.80
C TYR A 54 7.33 -8.85 -2.60
N ILE A 55 6.34 -8.00 -2.31
CA ILE A 55 5.09 -7.93 -3.06
C ILE A 55 5.16 -6.71 -3.99
N PRO A 56 5.09 -6.87 -5.32
CA PRO A 56 5.09 -5.75 -6.23
C PRO A 56 3.74 -5.00 -6.18
N PHE A 57 3.75 -3.74 -6.59
CA PHE A 57 2.55 -2.96 -6.89
C PHE A 57 1.80 -3.56 -8.09
N MET A 58 0.88 -4.46 -7.76
CA MET A 58 0.12 -5.25 -8.73
C MET A 58 -0.60 -4.42 -9.81
N PRO A 59 -1.22 -3.26 -9.51
CA PRO A 59 -1.88 -2.44 -10.55
C PRO A 59 -0.95 -2.03 -11.68
N LEU A 60 0.31 -1.69 -11.39
CA LEU A 60 1.28 -1.33 -12.44
C LEU A 60 1.70 -2.55 -13.27
N LEU A 61 1.81 -3.73 -12.64
CA LEU A 61 2.11 -4.98 -13.34
C LEU A 61 0.96 -5.39 -14.28
N LEU A 62 -0.29 -5.28 -13.81
CA LEU A 62 -1.49 -5.52 -14.60
C LEU A 62 -1.60 -4.52 -15.77
N LYS A 63 -1.30 -3.24 -15.52
CA LYS A 63 -1.18 -2.22 -16.56
C LYS A 63 -0.17 -2.65 -17.62
N ASP A 64 1.05 -3.03 -17.23
CA ASP A 64 2.08 -3.46 -18.18
C ASP A 64 1.60 -4.64 -19.05
N MET A 65 0.96 -5.66 -18.47
CA MET A 65 0.40 -6.79 -19.23
C MET A 65 -0.71 -6.37 -20.20
N THR A 66 -1.59 -5.47 -19.76
CA THR A 66 -2.70 -4.94 -20.59
C THR A 66 -2.15 -4.21 -21.80
N PHE A 67 -1.19 -3.29 -21.59
CA PHE A 67 -0.55 -2.55 -22.69
C PHE A 67 0.21 -3.46 -23.66
N ILE A 68 0.88 -4.52 -23.18
CA ILE A 68 1.50 -5.51 -24.05
C ILE A 68 0.43 -6.25 -24.87
N HIS A 69 -0.67 -6.63 -24.23
CA HIS A 69 -1.73 -7.39 -24.88
C HIS A 69 -2.46 -6.59 -25.97
N GLU A 70 -2.83 -5.34 -25.68
CA GLU A 70 -3.58 -4.47 -26.58
C GLU A 70 -2.68 -3.85 -27.66
N GLY A 71 -1.43 -3.54 -27.32
CA GLY A 71 -0.50 -2.88 -28.24
C GLY A 71 0.20 -3.80 -29.24
N ASN A 72 0.04 -5.13 -29.13
CA ASN A 72 0.72 -6.09 -29.99
C ASN A 72 -0.28 -7.15 -30.51
N PRO A 73 -0.35 -7.43 -31.81
CA PRO A 73 -1.24 -8.48 -32.34
C PRO A 73 -0.75 -9.87 -31.93
N ASN A 74 -1.68 -10.82 -31.78
CA ASN A 74 -1.36 -12.21 -31.46
C ASN A 74 -0.67 -12.94 -32.64
N TYR A 75 -0.95 -12.49 -33.87
CA TYR A 75 -0.42 -13.06 -35.10
C TYR A 75 0.14 -11.96 -36.01
N VAL A 76 1.24 -12.25 -36.69
CA VAL A 76 1.83 -11.43 -37.76
C VAL A 76 2.07 -12.37 -38.94
N ASP A 77 1.60 -12.02 -40.13
CA ASP A 77 1.70 -12.85 -41.33
C ASP A 77 1.20 -14.31 -41.14
N LYS A 78 0.07 -14.45 -40.42
CA LYS A 78 -0.55 -15.74 -40.04
C LYS A 78 0.32 -16.64 -39.13
N LEU A 79 1.45 -16.15 -38.66
CA LEU A 79 2.32 -16.82 -37.69
C LEU A 79 2.12 -16.23 -36.30
N VAL A 80 2.36 -17.03 -35.26
CA VAL A 80 2.27 -16.57 -33.87
C VAL A 80 3.33 -15.51 -33.61
N ASN A 81 2.92 -14.38 -33.00
CA ASN A 81 3.83 -13.33 -32.60
C ASN A 81 4.60 -13.71 -31.33
N PHE A 82 5.74 -14.38 -31.48
CA PHE A 82 6.59 -14.77 -30.36
C PHE A 82 7.21 -13.58 -29.61
N GLU A 83 7.34 -12.42 -30.25
CA GLU A 83 7.83 -11.21 -29.58
C GLU A 83 6.83 -10.74 -28.52
N LYS A 84 5.52 -10.73 -28.84
CA LYS A 84 4.46 -10.50 -27.85
C LYS A 84 4.53 -11.51 -26.70
N MET A 85 4.68 -12.79 -27.02
CA MET A 85 4.75 -13.85 -26.00
C MET A 85 5.95 -13.65 -25.07
N ARG A 86 7.10 -13.25 -25.62
CA ARG A 86 8.32 -12.95 -24.87
C ARG A 86 8.13 -11.74 -23.93
N MET A 87 7.43 -10.69 -24.39
CA MET A 87 7.09 -9.52 -23.58
C MET A 87 6.21 -9.91 -22.39
N LEU A 88 5.13 -10.67 -22.62
CA LEU A 88 4.26 -11.17 -21.54
C LEU A 88 5.03 -12.06 -20.56
N ALA A 89 5.84 -13.00 -21.07
CA ALA A 89 6.66 -13.88 -20.24
C ALA A 89 7.63 -13.11 -19.35
N LYS A 90 8.19 -11.97 -19.82
CA LYS A 90 9.05 -11.10 -19.01
C LYS A 90 8.29 -10.53 -17.81
N THR A 91 7.04 -10.11 -17.98
CA THR A 91 6.21 -9.59 -16.87
C THR A 91 5.87 -10.68 -15.86
N VAL A 92 5.54 -11.90 -16.32
CA VAL A 92 5.30 -13.06 -15.43
C VAL A 92 6.56 -13.46 -14.66
N LYS A 93 7.74 -13.39 -15.29
CA LYS A 93 9.01 -13.67 -14.62
C LYS A 93 9.29 -12.72 -13.45
N ILE A 94 8.81 -11.47 -13.49
CA ILE A 94 8.90 -10.54 -12.35
C ILE A 94 8.16 -11.13 -11.14
N VAL A 95 6.91 -11.58 -11.31
CA VAL A 95 6.12 -12.19 -10.23
C VAL A 95 6.84 -13.41 -9.66
N ARG A 96 7.39 -14.27 -10.52
CA ARG A 96 8.18 -15.44 -10.10
C ARG A 96 9.40 -15.03 -9.28
N GLY A 97 10.12 -13.98 -9.70
CA GLY A 97 11.26 -13.44 -8.96
C GLY A 97 10.87 -12.89 -7.59
N CYS A 98 9.77 -12.14 -7.50
CA CYS A 98 9.27 -11.55 -6.25
C CYS A 98 9.03 -12.59 -5.14
N ARG A 99 8.63 -13.81 -5.51
CA ARG A 99 8.28 -14.92 -4.62
C ARG A 99 9.29 -16.07 -4.60
N SER A 100 10.50 -15.86 -5.10
CA SER A 100 11.51 -16.92 -5.23
C SER A 100 12.12 -17.36 -3.91
N GLN A 101 11.96 -16.56 -2.84
CA GLN A 101 12.38 -16.87 -1.49
C GLN A 101 11.17 -16.87 -0.54
N PRO A 102 11.15 -17.70 0.51
CA PRO A 102 10.10 -17.65 1.52
C PRO A 102 10.21 -16.36 2.34
N TYR A 103 9.06 -15.79 2.72
CA TYR A 103 9.04 -14.70 3.69
C TYR A 103 9.46 -15.22 5.06
N VAL A 104 10.63 -14.78 5.53
CA VAL A 104 11.12 -15.03 6.89
C VAL A 104 11.00 -13.73 7.68
N PRO A 105 10.16 -13.66 8.72
CA PRO A 105 10.12 -12.50 9.60
C PRO A 105 11.50 -12.25 10.20
N SER A 106 12.05 -11.05 10.02
CA SER A 106 13.39 -10.68 10.50
C SER A 106 13.48 -10.50 12.02
N SER A 107 12.43 -10.83 12.77
CA SER A 107 12.43 -10.84 14.22
C SER A 107 11.52 -11.96 14.76
N PRO A 108 11.89 -12.61 15.88
CA PRO A 108 10.88 -13.26 16.70
C PRO A 108 9.90 -12.17 17.13
N GLN A 109 8.61 -12.40 17.00
CA GLN A 109 7.54 -11.50 17.47
C GLN A 109 7.53 -11.33 19.02
N ARG A 110 8.63 -11.64 19.71
CA ARG A 110 8.85 -11.45 21.14
C ARG A 110 9.89 -10.33 21.32
N GLY A 111 9.45 -9.10 21.62
CA GLY A 111 10.38 -8.08 22.14
C GLY A 111 10.17 -6.63 21.71
N LEU A 112 9.30 -6.31 20.75
CA LEU A 112 9.00 -4.90 20.43
C LEU A 112 7.83 -4.33 21.26
N ALA A 113 6.88 -5.18 21.63
CA ALA A 113 5.83 -4.81 22.57
C ALA A 113 6.37 -4.64 24.00
N ASP A 114 7.51 -5.24 24.34
CA ASP A 114 8.08 -5.24 25.69
C ASP A 114 9.08 -4.09 25.92
N ARG A 115 9.68 -3.55 24.84
CA ARG A 115 10.72 -2.51 24.92
C ARG A 115 10.24 -1.07 24.74
N MET A 116 8.97 -0.84 24.41
CA MET A 116 8.41 0.52 24.29
C MET A 116 7.63 0.99 25.54
N PHE A 117 7.55 0.18 26.61
CA PHE A 117 6.81 0.53 27.84
C PHE A 117 7.67 0.88 29.06
N LEU A 118 8.98 1.03 28.90
CA LEU A 118 9.83 1.58 29.95
C LEU A 118 10.57 2.80 29.38
N ASP A 119 10.39 3.92 30.06
CA ASP A 119 10.96 5.27 29.86
C ASP A 119 10.23 6.26 28.92
N GLY A 120 9.23 6.92 29.52
CA GLY A 120 8.73 8.24 29.13
C GLY A 120 7.56 8.67 30.03
N PRO A 121 7.64 9.77 30.80
CA PRO A 121 6.60 10.12 31.75
C PRO A 121 5.28 10.46 31.04
N ALA A 122 4.21 9.83 31.51
CA ALA A 122 2.86 9.99 30.99
C ALA A 122 2.28 11.36 31.36
N THR A 123 2.40 12.34 30.47
CA THR A 123 1.52 13.52 30.51
C THR A 123 0.16 13.10 29.96
N ARG A 124 -0.71 12.66 30.86
CA ARG A 124 -2.13 12.38 30.62
C ARG A 124 -2.84 13.66 30.14
N LEU A 125 -3.55 13.57 29.01
CA LEU A 125 -4.85 14.23 28.87
C LEU A 125 -5.79 13.30 28.11
N SER A 126 -6.66 12.66 28.89
CA SER A 126 -7.75 11.80 28.46
C SER A 126 -8.90 12.66 27.92
N THR A 127 -9.54 12.21 26.84
CA THR A 127 -11.02 12.17 26.71
C THR A 127 -11.36 11.25 25.53
N TYR A 128 -11.38 9.93 25.75
CA TYR A 128 -12.26 9.04 24.97
C TYR A 128 -12.54 7.78 25.78
N SER A 129 -13.82 7.54 25.99
CA SER A 129 -14.52 6.41 26.64
C SER A 129 -13.73 5.10 26.85
N ASP A 130 -13.74 4.65 28.11
CA ASP A 130 -13.28 3.36 28.66
C ASP A 130 -14.08 2.15 28.13
N HIS A 131 -14.01 1.88 26.83
CA HIS A 131 -14.20 0.52 26.34
C HIS A 131 -12.83 -0.12 26.18
N ALA A 132 -12.42 -0.82 27.24
CA ALA A 132 -11.22 -1.63 27.31
C ALA A 132 -11.05 -2.47 26.03
N PHE A 133 -10.02 -2.16 25.25
CA PHE A 133 -9.59 -3.02 24.16
C PHE A 133 -9.25 -4.39 24.77
N PRO A 134 -9.93 -5.48 24.41
CA PRO A 134 -9.55 -6.80 24.88
C PRO A 134 -8.09 -7.04 24.49
N LEU A 135 -7.30 -7.59 25.43
CA LEU A 135 -5.88 -7.91 25.29
C LEU A 135 -5.51 -8.20 23.82
N ARG A 136 -4.52 -7.45 23.29
CA ARG A 136 -3.99 -7.62 21.93
C ARG A 136 -3.30 -8.98 21.79
N SER A 137 -4.07 -10.05 21.67
CA SER A 137 -3.56 -11.35 21.28
C SER A 137 -3.24 -11.34 19.77
N PRO A 138 -2.18 -12.03 19.32
CA PRO A 138 -1.89 -12.17 17.89
C PRO A 138 -3.05 -12.76 17.08
N SER A 139 -3.87 -13.61 17.71
CA SER A 139 -5.09 -14.17 17.11
C SER A 139 -6.15 -13.10 16.84
N ASN A 140 -6.38 -12.18 17.78
CA ASN A 140 -7.32 -11.07 17.61
C ASN A 140 -6.87 -10.12 16.49
N ILE A 141 -5.57 -9.82 16.40
CA ILE A 141 -5.00 -8.96 15.34
C ILE A 141 -5.17 -9.62 13.96
N ARG A 142 -4.81 -10.90 13.83
CA ARG A 142 -4.97 -11.64 12.57
C ARG A 142 -6.43 -11.69 12.15
N HIS A 143 -7.33 -12.01 13.07
CA HIS A 143 -8.76 -12.03 12.81
C HIS A 143 -9.27 -10.68 12.32
N TYR A 144 -8.87 -9.58 12.97
CA TYR A 144 -9.24 -8.23 12.54
C TYR A 144 -8.77 -7.92 11.11
N ILE A 145 -7.50 -8.19 10.79
CA ILE A 145 -6.92 -7.93 9.46
C ILE A 145 -7.61 -8.76 8.38
N GLN A 146 -7.98 -10.01 8.68
CA GLN A 146 -8.64 -10.90 7.72
C GLN A 146 -10.12 -10.58 7.51
N ASN A 147 -10.76 -9.85 8.43
CA ASN A 147 -12.20 -9.59 8.42
C ASN A 147 -12.53 -8.09 8.40
N LEU A 148 -11.77 -7.30 7.62
CA LEU A 148 -12.02 -5.87 7.46
C LEU A 148 -13.38 -5.63 6.78
N LYS A 149 -14.25 -4.84 7.43
CA LYS A 149 -15.47 -4.30 6.83
C LYS A 149 -15.18 -2.90 6.29
N VAL A 150 -15.40 -2.70 5.00
CA VAL A 150 -15.04 -1.45 4.30
C VAL A 150 -16.27 -0.82 3.65
N ILE A 151 -16.24 0.51 3.52
CA ILE A 151 -17.16 1.26 2.66
C ILE A 151 -16.41 1.56 1.37
N ASP A 152 -16.87 0.99 0.26
CA ASP A 152 -16.31 1.16 -1.09
C ASP A 152 -17.09 2.18 -1.94
N ASN A 153 -18.30 2.57 -1.51
CA ASN A 153 -19.10 3.58 -2.17
C ASN A 153 -18.50 4.99 -1.98
N GLN A 154 -17.82 5.49 -3.01
CA GLN A 154 -17.17 6.80 -2.99
C GLN A 154 -18.14 7.96 -2.70
N ARG A 155 -19.38 7.92 -3.19
CA ARG A 155 -20.37 8.98 -2.91
C ARG A 155 -20.70 9.04 -1.43
N LYS A 156 -20.89 7.87 -0.80
CA LYS A 156 -21.12 7.75 0.64
C LYS A 156 -19.91 8.25 1.45
N LEU A 157 -18.69 7.88 1.06
CA LEU A 157 -17.47 8.37 1.70
C LEU A 157 -17.37 9.91 1.63
N THR A 158 -17.64 10.50 0.47
CA THR A 158 -17.62 11.95 0.29
C THR A 158 -18.72 12.64 1.11
N GLN A 159 -19.93 12.07 1.19
CA GLN A 159 -20.99 12.60 2.05
C GLN A 159 -20.57 12.60 3.52
N LEU A 160 -20.04 11.48 4.03
CA LEU A 160 -19.53 11.38 5.39
C LEU A 160 -18.40 12.38 5.66
N SER A 161 -17.45 12.51 4.73
CA SER A 161 -16.37 13.51 4.86
C SER A 161 -16.91 14.94 5.00
N ARG A 162 -17.93 15.32 4.21
CA ARG A 162 -18.57 16.64 4.31
C ARG A 162 -19.27 16.86 5.64
N THR A 163 -19.82 15.82 6.25
CA THR A 163 -20.42 15.95 7.59
C THR A 163 -19.39 16.16 8.70
N ILE A 164 -18.12 15.75 8.48
CA ILE A 164 -17.03 15.92 9.46
C ILE A 164 -16.44 17.34 9.37
N GLU A 165 -16.15 17.81 8.16
CA GLU A 165 -15.66 19.16 7.90
C GLU A 165 -16.50 19.78 6.78
N CYS A 166 -17.42 20.67 7.17
CA CYS A 166 -18.16 21.55 6.26
C CYS A 166 -17.23 22.63 5.70
#